data_AF-A0A3N5UX92-F1
#
_entry.id   AF-A0A3N5UX92-F1
#
_cell.length_a   1.000
_cell.length_b   1.000
_cell.length_c   1.000
_cell.angle_alpha   90.00
_cell.angle_beta   90.00
_cell.angle_gamma   90.00
#
_symmetry.space_group_name_H-M   'P 1'
#
loop_
_entity.id
_entity.type
_entity.pdbx_description
1 polymer ?
#
loop_
_entity_poly.entity_id
_entity_poly.type
_entity_poly.pdbx_seq_one_letter_code
_entity_poly.pdbx_strand_id
1 'polypeptide(L)'
;MTGDPFAELEAVREEVLAEAERFVEELEPILGASLRSGFERLTIAQADHASRMDDPTRIALEAALGRATEIGVAAALERLRPPEIWLAPLTAPDLHVGNGPGWPEWLPAWAARMLGGGRSERPSLGDLDDPSNRIWVAISSAAKPLDPVLEEFGFRPERRRLGGGSFGISARTLPQLDPSGALGQRWRRYRGAFERLSALAAADG
;
A
#
# COMPACT_ATOMS: atom_id res chain seq x y z
N MET A 1 18.96 35.27 11.82
CA MET A 1 19.35 34.64 10.55
C MET A 1 18.13 33.93 10.00
N THR A 2 17.37 34.61 9.15
CA THR A 2 16.27 34.00 8.41
C THR A 2 16.90 33.28 7.21
N GLY A 3 16.85 31.95 7.21
CA GLY A 3 17.24 31.16 6.03
C GLY A 3 16.31 31.47 4.87
N ASP A 4 16.77 31.20 3.65
CA ASP A 4 15.96 31.29 2.44
C ASP A 4 14.84 30.23 2.50
N PRO A 5 13.55 30.61 2.61
CA PRO A 5 12.43 29.66 2.74
C PRO A 5 12.36 28.68 1.56
N PHE A 6 12.75 29.11 0.36
CA PHE A 6 12.78 28.26 -0.81
C PHE A 6 13.85 27.17 -0.70
N ALA A 7 15.03 27.52 -0.18
CA ALA A 7 16.10 26.55 0.08
C ALA A 7 15.70 25.54 1.17
N GLU A 8 14.94 25.97 2.18
CA GLU A 8 14.41 25.09 3.22
C GLU A 8 13.37 24.11 2.65
N LEU A 9 12.46 24.60 1.79
CA LEU A 9 11.44 23.78 1.13
C LEU A 9 12.07 22.69 0.24
N GLU A 10 13.04 23.06 -0.59
CA GLU A 10 13.74 22.09 -1.45
C GLU A 10 14.54 21.07 -0.63
N ALA A 11 15.21 21.49 0.45
CA ALA A 11 15.94 20.56 1.31
C ALA A 11 15.02 19.50 1.95
N VAL A 12 13.83 19.90 2.40
CA VAL A 12 12.85 18.95 2.95
C VAL A 12 12.23 18.07 1.85
N ARG A 13 12.04 18.61 0.64
CA ARG A 13 11.59 17.83 -0.52
C ARG A 13 12.60 16.73 -0.87
N GLU A 14 13.89 17.04 -0.89
CA GLU A 14 14.96 16.05 -1.07
C GLU A 14 14.97 15.00 0.04
N GLU A 15 14.74 15.40 1.30
CA GLU A 15 14.63 14.47 2.43
C GLU A 15 13.46 13.49 2.26
N VAL A 16 12.29 13.96 1.81
CA VAL A 16 11.13 13.10 1.52
C VAL A 16 11.46 12.06 0.45
N LEU A 17 12.12 12.46 -0.63
CA LEU A 17 12.50 11.55 -1.71
C LEU A 17 13.57 10.54 -1.27
N ALA A 18 14.54 10.97 -0.45
CA ALA A 18 15.54 10.07 0.10
C ALA A 18 14.93 9.01 1.05
N GLU A 19 13.93 9.39 1.88
CA GLU A 19 13.22 8.42 2.71
C GLU A 19 12.32 7.48 1.90
N ALA A 20 11.73 7.98 0.80
CA ALA A 20 10.97 7.16 -0.14
C ALA A 20 11.84 6.11 -0.83
N GLU A 21 13.04 6.48 -1.30
CA GLU A 21 13.99 5.55 -1.91
C GLU A 21 14.38 4.44 -0.92
N ARG A 22 14.79 4.81 0.30
CA ARG A 22 15.09 3.84 1.37
C ARG A 22 13.91 2.93 1.72
N PHE A 23 12.69 3.45 1.65
CA PHE A 23 11.49 2.64 1.85
C PHE A 23 11.35 1.58 0.77
N VAL A 24 11.55 1.94 -0.50
CA VAL A 24 11.47 1.00 -1.63
C VAL A 24 12.57 -0.08 -1.51
N GLU A 25 13.79 0.32 -1.16
CA GLU A 25 14.92 -0.60 -0.91
C GLU A 25 14.61 -1.61 0.21
N GLU A 26 14.01 -1.16 1.31
CA GLU A 26 13.62 -2.06 2.42
C GLU A 26 12.43 -2.95 2.07
N LEU A 27 11.49 -2.46 1.25
CA LEU A 27 10.30 -3.18 0.84
C LEU A 27 10.61 -4.36 -0.10
N GLU A 28 11.55 -4.19 -1.02
CA GLU A 28 11.88 -5.18 -2.07
C GLU A 28 12.10 -6.61 -1.53
N PRO A 29 13.00 -6.85 -0.55
CA PRO A 29 13.22 -8.19 -0.02
C PRO A 29 12.04 -8.73 0.82
N ILE A 30 11.17 -7.84 1.33
CA ILE A 30 10.04 -8.20 2.20
C ILE A 30 8.85 -8.71 1.37
N LEU A 31 8.60 -8.07 0.22
CA LEU A 31 7.35 -8.26 -0.51
C LEU A 31 7.17 -9.70 -1.03
N GLY A 32 8.22 -10.29 -1.59
CA GLY A 32 8.19 -11.68 -2.05
C GLY A 32 7.95 -12.69 -0.92
N ALA A 33 8.59 -12.48 0.24
CA ALA A 33 8.39 -13.32 1.41
C ALA A 33 6.98 -13.20 1.99
N SER A 34 6.40 -11.99 1.97
CA SER A 34 5.04 -11.74 2.42
C SER A 34 4.01 -12.44 1.52
N LEU A 35 4.18 -12.38 0.18
CA LEU A 35 3.32 -13.08 -0.77
C LEU A 35 3.39 -14.60 -0.59
N ARG A 36 4.58 -15.16 -0.37
CA ARG A 36 4.74 -16.59 -0.06
C ARG A 36 4.01 -16.98 1.22
N SER A 37 4.19 -16.21 2.29
CA SER A 37 3.45 -16.40 3.54
C SER A 37 1.93 -16.31 3.33
N GLY A 38 1.48 -15.43 2.43
CA GLY A 38 0.07 -15.30 2.03
C GLY A 38 -0.46 -16.54 1.31
N PHE A 39 0.34 -17.10 0.40
CA PHE A 39 0.00 -18.35 -0.27
C PHE A 39 -0.05 -19.53 0.71
N GLU A 40 0.87 -19.62 1.66
CA GLU A 40 0.84 -20.66 2.71
C GLU A 40 -0.45 -20.57 3.56
N ARG A 41 -0.92 -19.37 3.88
CA ARG A 41 -2.21 -19.20 4.56
C ARG A 41 -3.38 -19.66 3.68
N LEU A 42 -3.32 -19.40 2.38
CA LEU A 42 -4.34 -19.84 1.42
C LEU A 42 -4.39 -21.36 1.31
N THR A 43 -3.24 -22.05 1.24
CA THR A 43 -3.19 -23.51 1.16
C THR A 43 -3.72 -24.16 2.43
N ILE A 44 -3.46 -23.57 3.60
CA ILE A 44 -4.09 -23.99 4.87
C ILE A 44 -5.61 -23.80 4.83
N ALA A 45 -6.08 -22.63 4.36
CA ALA A 45 -7.51 -22.33 4.28
C ALA A 45 -8.26 -23.22 3.28
N GLN A 46 -7.57 -23.71 2.25
CA GLN A 46 -8.11 -24.61 1.22
C GLN A 46 -7.40 -25.97 1.22
N ALA A 47 -7.13 -26.53 2.42
CA ALA A 47 -6.36 -27.76 2.59
C ALA A 47 -6.94 -28.96 1.82
N ASP A 48 -8.26 -29.07 1.72
CA ASP A 48 -8.96 -30.11 0.95
C ASP A 48 -8.63 -30.06 -0.55
N HIS A 49 -8.38 -28.86 -1.09
CA HIS A 49 -7.97 -28.68 -2.48
C HIS A 49 -6.48 -28.98 -2.65
N ALA A 50 -5.65 -28.38 -1.79
CA ALA A 50 -4.19 -28.55 -1.83
C ALA A 50 -3.76 -30.03 -1.68
N SER A 51 -4.45 -30.80 -0.85
CA SER A 51 -4.17 -32.23 -0.62
C SER A 51 -4.51 -33.15 -1.80
N ARG A 52 -5.33 -32.70 -2.76
CA ARG A 52 -5.68 -33.47 -3.96
C ARG A 52 -4.69 -33.30 -5.10
N MET A 53 -3.78 -32.33 -5.02
CA MET A 53 -2.74 -32.13 -6.03
C MET A 53 -1.67 -33.21 -5.90
N ASP A 54 -1.36 -33.87 -7.01
CA ASP A 54 -0.19 -34.73 -7.10
C ASP A 54 1.11 -33.90 -7.08
N ASP A 55 2.24 -34.59 -6.88
CA ASP A 55 3.54 -33.91 -6.77
C ASP A 55 3.93 -33.15 -8.05
N PRO A 56 3.72 -33.68 -9.28
CA PRO A 56 3.98 -32.92 -10.50
C PRO A 56 3.17 -31.62 -10.58
N THR A 57 1.88 -31.65 -10.23
CA THR A 57 1.02 -30.45 -10.22
C THR A 57 1.49 -29.45 -9.17
N ARG A 58 1.89 -29.92 -7.99
CA ARG A 58 2.41 -29.05 -6.92
C ARG A 58 3.70 -28.34 -7.33
N ILE A 59 4.63 -29.07 -7.97
CA ILE A 59 5.89 -28.50 -8.49
C ILE A 59 5.59 -27.45 -9.57
N ALA A 60 4.65 -27.74 -10.47
CA ALA A 60 4.24 -26.79 -11.50
C ALA A 60 3.62 -25.51 -10.90
N LEU A 61 2.77 -25.66 -9.88
CA LEU A 61 2.16 -24.55 -9.14
C LEU A 61 3.22 -23.69 -8.46
N GLU A 62 4.15 -24.29 -7.72
CA GLU A 62 5.22 -23.58 -7.02
C GLU A 62 6.10 -22.80 -8.01
N ALA A 63 6.45 -23.40 -9.14
CA ALA A 63 7.23 -22.73 -10.19
C ALA A 63 6.45 -21.57 -10.84
N ALA A 64 5.15 -21.72 -11.09
CA ALA A 64 4.29 -20.68 -11.64
C ALA A 64 4.11 -19.52 -10.66
N LEU A 65 3.89 -19.82 -9.37
CA LEU A 65 3.78 -18.83 -8.31
C LEU A 65 5.09 -18.07 -8.08
N GLY A 66 6.24 -18.74 -8.16
CA GLY A 66 7.55 -18.09 -8.09
C GLY A 66 7.68 -16.99 -9.14
N ARG A 67 7.41 -17.33 -10.42
CA ARG A 67 7.44 -16.36 -11.52
C ARG A 67 6.40 -15.24 -11.36
N ALA A 68 5.17 -15.58 -10.97
CA ALA A 68 4.12 -14.59 -10.74
C ALA A 68 4.46 -13.63 -9.59
N THR A 69 5.14 -14.12 -8.55
CA THR A 69 5.63 -13.32 -7.43
C THR A 69 6.70 -12.34 -7.90
N GLU A 70 7.69 -12.79 -8.68
CA GLU A 70 8.73 -11.91 -9.25
C GLU A 70 8.11 -10.79 -10.10
N ILE A 71 7.15 -11.13 -10.97
CA ILE A 71 6.42 -10.15 -11.80
C ILE A 71 5.63 -9.16 -10.91
N GLY A 72 4.95 -9.67 -9.88
CA GLY A 72 4.16 -8.87 -8.94
C GLY A 72 5.01 -7.88 -8.15
N VAL A 73 6.14 -8.34 -7.61
CA VAL A 73 7.10 -7.51 -6.88
C VAL A 73 7.65 -6.43 -7.81
N ALA A 74 8.17 -6.80 -8.98
CA ALA A 74 8.72 -5.83 -9.93
C ALA A 74 7.69 -4.77 -10.34
N ALA A 75 6.45 -5.17 -10.62
CA ALA A 75 5.38 -4.24 -11.00
C ALA A 75 4.97 -3.31 -9.84
N ALA A 76 5.00 -3.78 -8.59
CA ALA A 76 4.71 -2.95 -7.42
C ALA A 76 5.83 -1.92 -7.18
N LEU A 77 7.10 -2.34 -7.26
CA LEU A 77 8.25 -1.44 -7.11
C LEU A 77 8.29 -0.40 -8.24
N GLU A 78 7.98 -0.78 -9.48
CA GLU A 78 7.89 0.16 -10.59
C GLU A 78 6.80 1.22 -10.36
N ARG A 79 5.66 0.86 -9.78
CA ARG A 79 4.61 1.82 -9.40
C ARG A 79 5.03 2.77 -8.29
N LEU A 80 5.97 2.35 -7.45
CA LEU A 80 6.52 3.15 -6.35
C LEU A 80 7.73 3.99 -6.79
N ARG A 81 8.26 3.81 -8.00
CA ARG A 81 9.40 4.59 -8.50
C ARG A 81 9.11 6.08 -8.75
N PRO A 82 7.95 6.48 -9.32
CA PRO A 82 7.71 7.89 -9.62
C PRO A 82 7.65 8.75 -8.35
N PRO A 83 8.36 9.89 -8.28
CA PRO A 83 8.38 10.72 -7.07
C PRO A 83 7.00 11.28 -6.70
N GLU A 84 6.09 11.39 -7.66
CA GLU A 84 4.75 11.96 -7.47
C GLU A 84 3.90 11.14 -6.49
N ILE A 85 4.10 9.81 -6.42
CA ILE A 85 3.37 8.98 -5.46
C ILE A 85 3.77 9.30 -4.02
N TRP A 86 4.99 9.80 -3.81
CA TRP A 86 5.55 10.12 -2.49
C TRP A 86 5.36 11.58 -2.11
N LEU A 87 5.26 12.48 -3.09
CA LEU A 87 4.98 13.90 -2.88
C LEU A 87 3.47 14.20 -2.86
N ALA A 88 2.64 13.31 -3.40
CA ALA A 88 1.17 13.37 -3.30
C ALA A 88 0.58 11.98 -2.98
N PRO A 89 0.88 11.43 -1.79
CA PRO A 89 0.51 10.07 -1.40
C PRO A 89 -0.97 9.93 -1.04
N LEU A 90 -1.64 11.07 -0.83
CA LEU A 90 -3.03 11.15 -0.42
C LEU A 90 -3.95 11.10 -1.64
N THR A 91 -5.04 10.34 -1.52
CA THR A 91 -6.11 10.16 -2.50
C THR A 91 -5.67 9.50 -3.81
N ALA A 92 -5.94 8.19 -3.95
CA ALA A 92 -6.19 7.66 -5.28
C ALA A 92 -7.43 8.42 -5.84
N PRO A 93 -7.36 9.00 -7.05
CA PRO A 93 -8.47 9.78 -7.61
C PRO A 93 -9.79 8.98 -7.70
N ASP A 94 -9.71 7.66 -7.67
CA ASP A 94 -10.84 6.74 -7.79
C ASP A 94 -11.43 6.26 -6.45
N LEU A 95 -10.82 6.62 -5.31
CA LEU A 95 -11.27 6.17 -3.99
C LEU A 95 -12.17 7.22 -3.34
N HIS A 96 -13.48 7.09 -3.58
CA HIS A 96 -14.47 7.66 -2.67
C HIS A 96 -14.33 6.92 -1.33
N VAL A 97 -13.57 7.49 -0.40
CA VAL A 97 -13.62 7.08 1.01
C VAL A 97 -15.04 7.40 1.46
N GLY A 98 -15.89 6.38 1.58
CA GLY A 98 -17.22 6.52 2.16
C GLY A 98 -17.06 7.10 3.56
N ASN A 99 -17.56 8.32 3.76
CA ASN A 99 -17.51 9.00 5.04
C ASN A 99 -18.13 8.12 6.14
N GLY A 100 -17.42 7.95 7.25
CA GLY A 100 -17.99 7.50 8.52
C GLY A 100 -19.00 8.51 9.10
N PRO A 101 -19.57 8.20 10.27
CA PRO A 101 -20.97 7.85 10.44
C PRO A 101 -21.92 9.06 10.54
N GLY A 102 -23.12 8.91 9.97
CA GLY A 102 -24.33 9.50 10.55
C GLY A 102 -24.79 10.88 10.07
N TRP A 103 -24.43 11.33 8.86
CA TRP A 103 -25.02 12.56 8.33
C TRP A 103 -26.26 12.28 7.48
N PRO A 104 -27.37 13.04 7.66
CA PRO A 104 -28.57 12.87 6.87
C PRO A 104 -28.32 13.08 5.36
N GLU A 105 -28.86 12.19 4.52
CA GLU A 105 -28.69 12.16 3.06
C GLU A 105 -29.15 13.44 2.32
N TRP A 106 -29.84 14.36 3.01
CA TRP A 106 -30.35 15.60 2.43
C TRP A 106 -29.35 16.77 2.45
N LEU A 107 -28.19 16.62 3.12
CA LEU A 107 -27.17 17.65 3.15
C LEU A 107 -26.30 17.62 1.89
N PRO A 108 -26.20 18.72 1.13
CA PRO A 108 -25.25 18.82 0.03
C PRO A 108 -23.80 18.61 0.50
N ALA A 109 -22.97 17.95 -0.31
CA ALA A 109 -21.57 17.66 0.04
C ALA A 109 -20.76 18.91 0.43
N TRP A 110 -21.07 20.06 -0.16
CA TRP A 110 -20.44 21.35 0.18
C TRP A 110 -20.83 21.85 1.58
N ALA A 111 -22.03 21.53 2.07
CA ALA A 111 -22.52 21.93 3.39
C ALA A 111 -21.95 21.02 4.50
N ALA A 112 -21.80 19.72 4.23
CA ALA A 112 -21.09 18.81 5.13
C ALA A 112 -19.62 19.23 5.33
N ARG A 113 -18.98 19.72 4.26
CA ARG A 113 -17.60 20.23 4.28
C ARG A 113 -17.45 21.55 5.06
N MET A 114 -18.48 22.40 5.09
CA MET A 114 -18.47 23.68 5.82
C MET A 114 -18.82 23.53 7.30
N LEU A 115 -19.69 22.57 7.65
CA LEU A 115 -20.16 22.35 9.03
C LEU A 115 -19.32 21.33 9.80
N GLY A 116 -18.55 20.47 9.12
CA GLY A 116 -17.49 19.65 9.70
C GLY A 116 -16.25 20.47 10.14
N GLY A 117 -16.43 21.75 10.46
CA GLY A 117 -15.40 22.65 10.96
C GLY A 117 -14.94 22.23 12.35
N GLY A 118 -13.97 21.33 12.39
CA GLY A 118 -13.24 20.92 13.59
C GLY A 118 -11.84 20.47 13.22
N ARG A 119 -10.93 21.46 13.18
CA ARG A 119 -9.53 21.43 12.69
C ARG A 119 -9.40 21.39 11.17
N SER A 120 -8.69 22.38 10.63
CA SER A 120 -7.77 22.13 9.51
C SER A 120 -6.78 21.06 9.97
N GLU A 121 -7.19 19.79 9.98
CA GLU A 121 -6.27 18.68 10.04
C GLU A 121 -5.51 18.75 8.73
N ARG A 122 -4.28 19.28 8.82
CA ARG A 122 -3.29 19.11 7.76
C ARG A 122 -3.38 17.67 7.29
N PRO A 123 -3.36 17.40 5.98
CA PRO A 123 -3.55 16.05 5.49
C PRO A 123 -2.44 15.16 6.06
N SER A 124 -2.76 14.41 7.12
CA SER A 124 -1.82 13.49 7.74
C SER A 124 -1.86 12.20 6.92
N LEU A 125 -0.68 11.70 6.59
CA LEU A 125 -0.46 10.52 5.75
C LEU A 125 -1.04 9.22 6.33
N GLY A 126 -1.62 9.27 7.54
CA GLY A 126 -2.24 8.15 8.22
C GLY A 126 -1.27 7.01 8.49
N ASP A 127 -1.85 5.82 8.62
CA ASP A 127 -1.11 4.57 8.72
C ASP A 127 -0.79 4.04 7.32
N LEU A 128 0.31 3.28 7.22
CA LEU A 128 0.73 2.71 5.93
C LEU A 128 -0.31 1.74 5.40
N ASP A 129 -0.97 0.96 6.25
CA ASP A 129 -1.95 -0.05 5.86
C ASP A 129 -3.39 0.47 5.74
N ASP A 130 -3.56 1.79 5.70
CA ASP A 130 -4.85 2.40 5.37
C ASP A 130 -5.25 2.04 3.92
N PRO A 131 -6.48 1.54 3.68
CA PRO A 131 -6.92 1.13 2.34
C PRO A 131 -7.01 2.28 1.33
N SER A 132 -7.01 3.54 1.78
CA SER A 132 -6.98 4.75 0.95
C SER A 132 -5.56 5.23 0.62
N ASN A 133 -4.54 4.67 1.28
CA ASN A 133 -3.14 5.02 1.05
C ASN A 133 -2.66 4.45 -0.30
N ARG A 134 -2.26 5.33 -1.23
CA ARG A 134 -1.83 4.92 -2.58
C ARG A 134 -0.61 3.99 -2.56
N ILE A 135 0.28 4.19 -1.59
CA ILE A 135 1.47 3.36 -1.41
C ILE A 135 1.05 1.95 -0.98
N TRP A 136 0.11 1.83 -0.06
CA TRP A 136 -0.47 0.54 0.31
C TRP A 136 -1.15 -0.18 -0.84
N VAL A 137 -1.92 0.57 -1.63
CA VAL A 137 -2.62 0.04 -2.82
C VAL A 137 -1.61 -0.46 -3.84
N ALA A 138 -0.50 0.26 -4.05
CA ALA A 138 0.59 -0.16 -4.92
C ALA A 138 1.27 -1.45 -4.39
N ILE A 139 1.58 -1.52 -3.10
CA ILE A 139 2.14 -2.71 -2.45
C ILE A 139 1.19 -3.90 -2.60
N SER A 140 -0.10 -3.71 -2.28
CA SER A 140 -1.12 -4.76 -2.34
C SER A 140 -1.32 -5.30 -3.76
N SER A 141 -1.05 -4.47 -4.78
CA SER A 141 -1.15 -4.86 -6.19
C SER A 141 -0.15 -5.91 -6.63
N ALA A 142 0.88 -6.17 -5.83
CA ALA A 142 1.85 -7.24 -6.07
C ALA A 142 1.22 -8.63 -6.08
N ALA A 143 0.08 -8.82 -5.41
CA ALA A 143 -0.64 -10.09 -5.43
C ALA A 143 -1.41 -10.35 -6.74
N LYS A 144 -1.69 -9.32 -7.56
CA LYS A 144 -2.56 -9.47 -8.74
C LYS A 144 -2.07 -10.49 -9.76
N PRO A 145 -0.77 -10.59 -10.09
CA PRO A 145 -0.30 -11.59 -11.06
C PRO A 145 -0.45 -13.04 -10.59
N LEU A 146 -0.69 -13.27 -9.29
CA LEU A 146 -0.93 -14.61 -8.76
C LEU A 146 -2.36 -15.09 -9.03
N ASP A 147 -3.33 -14.18 -9.21
CA ASP A 147 -4.74 -14.52 -9.45
C ASP A 147 -4.92 -15.53 -10.61
N PRO A 148 -4.43 -15.29 -11.84
CA PRO A 148 -4.63 -16.24 -12.94
C PRO A 148 -3.96 -17.60 -12.70
N VAL A 149 -2.82 -17.63 -12.00
CA VAL A 149 -2.16 -18.89 -11.63
C VAL A 149 -3.05 -19.66 -10.65
N LEU A 150 -3.55 -19.00 -9.61
CA LEU A 150 -4.39 -19.67 -8.61
C LEU A 150 -5.71 -20.16 -9.21
N GLU A 151 -6.31 -19.40 -10.12
CA GLU A 151 -7.49 -19.82 -10.89
C GLU A 151 -7.20 -21.04 -11.76
N GLU A 152 -6.08 -21.05 -12.50
CA GLU A 152 -5.65 -22.18 -13.33
C GLU A 152 -5.48 -23.46 -12.52
N PHE A 153 -4.91 -23.35 -11.32
CA PHE A 153 -4.71 -24.46 -10.40
C PHE A 153 -5.94 -24.74 -9.51
N GLY A 154 -7.10 -24.13 -9.80
CA GLY A 154 -8.38 -24.48 -9.21
C GLY A 154 -8.64 -23.95 -7.79
N PHE A 155 -7.81 -23.04 -7.29
CA PHE A 155 -8.12 -22.34 -6.04
C PHE A 155 -9.36 -21.48 -6.22
N ARG A 156 -10.08 -21.26 -5.11
CA ARG A 156 -11.25 -20.36 -5.10
C ARG A 156 -10.87 -18.97 -4.60
N PRO A 157 -11.33 -17.89 -5.25
CA PRO A 157 -11.07 -16.54 -4.79
C PRO A 157 -11.79 -16.26 -3.47
N GLU A 158 -11.15 -15.45 -2.64
CA GLU A 158 -11.81 -14.73 -1.55
C GLU A 158 -12.51 -13.47 -2.10
N ARG A 159 -13.32 -12.78 -1.28
CA ARG A 159 -13.95 -11.52 -1.72
C ARG A 159 -12.87 -10.53 -2.19
N ARG A 160 -13.06 -9.95 -3.39
CA ARG A 160 -12.17 -8.94 -3.97
C ARG A 160 -11.96 -7.76 -3.03
N ARG A 161 -10.71 -7.28 -2.94
CA ARG A 161 -10.33 -6.07 -2.20
C ARG A 161 -9.64 -5.06 -3.13
N LEU A 162 -9.71 -3.79 -2.74
CA LEU A 162 -9.00 -2.71 -3.41
C LEU A 162 -7.49 -2.96 -3.33
N GLY A 163 -6.79 -2.79 -4.46
CA GLY A 163 -5.35 -2.99 -4.56
C GLY A 163 -4.92 -4.46 -4.52
N GLY A 164 -5.52 -5.31 -3.69
CA GLY A 164 -5.15 -6.72 -3.51
C GLY A 164 -5.68 -7.68 -4.57
N GLY A 165 -4.97 -8.80 -4.76
CA GLY A 165 -5.45 -9.94 -5.53
C GLY A 165 -6.72 -10.58 -4.93
N SER A 166 -7.41 -11.37 -5.73
CA SER A 166 -8.71 -11.96 -5.41
C SER A 166 -8.61 -13.09 -4.38
N PHE A 167 -7.41 -13.58 -4.06
CA PHE A 167 -7.21 -14.76 -3.22
C PHE A 167 -6.79 -14.46 -1.77
N GLY A 168 -6.79 -13.19 -1.36
CA GLY A 168 -6.42 -12.81 0.01
C GLY A 168 -4.94 -13.03 0.35
N ILE A 169 -4.08 -13.21 -0.66
CA ILE A 169 -2.63 -13.42 -0.49
C ILE A 169 -1.91 -12.15 0.00
N SER A 170 -2.34 -10.98 -0.49
CA SER A 170 -1.78 -9.71 -0.05
C SER A 170 -1.87 -9.57 1.47
N ALA A 171 -0.79 -9.06 2.09
CA ALA A 171 -0.83 -8.64 3.48
C ALA A 171 -1.99 -7.68 3.72
N ARG A 172 -2.70 -7.86 4.84
CA ARG A 172 -3.84 -7.02 5.22
C ARG A 172 -3.46 -5.91 6.18
N THR A 173 -2.33 -6.06 6.85
CA THR A 173 -1.81 -5.11 7.82
C THR A 173 -0.30 -5.02 7.67
N LEU A 174 0.28 -3.93 8.16
CA LEU A 174 1.73 -3.75 8.14
C LEU A 174 2.48 -4.87 8.91
N PRO A 175 2.03 -5.35 10.09
CA PRO A 175 2.67 -6.50 10.73
C PRO A 175 2.60 -7.82 9.96
N GLN A 176 1.64 -7.98 9.04
CA GLN A 176 1.59 -9.14 8.13
C GLN A 176 2.55 -8.98 6.95
N LEU A 177 2.80 -7.74 6.52
CA LEU A 177 3.77 -7.44 5.48
C LEU A 177 5.19 -7.60 6.02
N ASP A 178 5.49 -6.93 7.13
CA ASP A 178 6.78 -6.91 7.78
C ASP A 178 6.64 -7.13 9.30
N PRO A 179 6.76 -8.38 9.78
CA PRO A 179 6.73 -8.69 11.20
C PRO A 179 7.88 -8.08 12.01
N SER A 180 9.00 -7.72 11.36
CA SER A 180 10.16 -7.12 12.05
C SER A 180 9.90 -5.67 12.46
N GLY A 181 8.95 -5.01 11.78
CA GLY A 181 8.60 -3.61 11.99
C GLY A 181 9.62 -2.61 11.45
N ALA A 182 10.62 -3.04 10.67
CA ALA A 182 11.58 -2.18 9.98
C ALA A 182 10.86 -1.21 9.02
N LEU A 183 9.98 -1.73 8.17
CA LEU A 183 9.19 -0.96 7.22
C LEU A 183 8.25 0.03 7.95
N GLY A 184 7.74 -0.35 9.12
CA GLY A 184 6.95 0.55 9.97
C GLY A 184 7.77 1.69 10.58
N GLN A 185 9.03 1.43 10.94
CA GLN A 185 9.95 2.50 11.35
C GLN A 185 10.27 3.43 10.19
N ARG A 186 10.52 2.87 9.00
CA ARG A 186 10.79 3.63 7.79
C ARG A 186 9.62 4.52 7.38
N TRP A 187 8.40 3.98 7.42
CA TRP A 187 7.17 4.74 7.20
C TRP A 187 7.05 5.97 8.11
N ARG A 188 7.35 5.80 9.41
CA ARG A 188 7.30 6.92 10.36
C ARG A 188 8.30 8.03 10.02
N ARG A 189 9.50 7.68 9.53
CA ARG A 189 10.51 8.65 9.11
C ARG A 189 10.07 9.43 7.87
N TYR A 190 9.62 8.71 6.85
CA TYR A 190 9.03 9.30 5.65
C TYR A 190 7.87 10.24 5.99
N ARG A 191 6.93 9.80 6.84
CA ARG A 191 5.80 10.61 7.29
C ARG A 191 6.25 11.89 7.97
N GLY A 192 7.24 11.83 8.86
CA GLY A 192 7.79 13.01 9.53
C GLY A 192 8.47 14.00 8.58
N ALA A 193 9.11 13.52 7.51
CA ALA A 193 9.64 14.39 6.46
C ALA A 193 8.52 15.03 5.64
N PHE A 194 7.51 14.24 5.24
CA PHE A 194 6.37 14.73 4.45
C PHE A 194 5.51 15.75 5.21
N GLU A 195 5.26 15.52 6.50
CA GLU A 195 4.50 16.45 7.33
C GLU A 195 5.22 17.78 7.50
N ARG A 196 6.56 17.77 7.56
CA ARG A 196 7.37 19.00 7.53
C ARG A 196 7.28 19.70 6.18
N LEU A 197 7.40 18.97 5.07
CA LEU A 197 7.24 19.52 3.72
C LEU A 197 5.88 20.21 3.56
N SER A 198 4.82 19.51 3.97
CA SER A 198 3.44 20.01 3.92
C SER A 198 3.23 21.23 4.81
N ALA A 199 3.91 21.29 5.96
CA ALA A 199 3.84 22.44 6.86
C ALA A 199 4.51 23.69 6.28
N LEU A 200 5.67 23.52 5.62
CA LEU A 200 6.40 24.60 4.95
C LEU A 200 5.64 25.11 3.73
N ALA A 201 5.17 24.21 2.86
CA ALA A 201 4.38 24.57 1.68
C ALA A 201 3.09 25.33 2.02
N ALA A 202 2.48 25.04 3.18
CA ALA A 202 1.30 25.75 3.66
C ALA A 202 1.60 27.11 4.33
N ALA A 203 2.87 27.40 4.65
CA ALA A 203 3.29 28.68 5.23
C ALA A 203 3.70 29.71 4.16
N ASP A 204 4.10 29.24 2.97
CA ASP A 204 4.51 30.08 1.83
C ASP A 204 3.35 30.54 0.93
N GLY A 205 2.12 30.02 1.12
CA GLY A 205 0.93 30.34 0.33
C GLY A 205 -0.16 31.04 1.12
#